data_AF-A0A1M5RIK7-F1
#
_entry.id   AF-A0A1M5RIK7-F1
#
_cell.length_a   1.000
_cell.length_b   1.000
_cell.length_c   1.000
_cell.angle_alpha   90.00
_cell.angle_beta   90.00
_cell.angle_gamma   90.00
#
_symmetry.space_group_name_H-M   'P 1'
#
loop_
_entity.id
_entity.type
_entity.pdbx_description
1 polymer ?
#
loop_
_entity_poly.entity_id
_entity_poly.type
_entity_poly.pdbx_seq_one_letter_code
_entity_poly.pdbx_strand_id
1 'polypeptide(L)'
;IEVNPAYTSVIGMLKYAPQYMISKDIAAAYVIARRGLGLKEQIPEGYMAILKELDADELEELKEYVRKTVKNKQLKKRQLKEIDKAIKLIQSLGSEPGKASRPLGGTSLGAGSESYNLWRVLKVAVVTPLSPEKVLRDISVLKRVIFSGQVGRPG
;
A
#
# COMPACT_ATOMS: atom_id res chain seq x y z
N ILE A 1 -14.63 -7.79 -22.70
CA ILE A 1 -13.22 -7.57 -22.30
C ILE A 1 -13.08 -8.04 -20.87
N GLU A 2 -12.26 -9.05 -20.63
CA GLU A 2 -11.98 -9.57 -19.29
C GLU A 2 -10.70 -8.93 -18.76
N VAL A 3 -10.70 -8.49 -17.50
CA VAL A 3 -9.53 -7.85 -16.87
C VAL A 3 -9.22 -8.51 -15.53
N ASN A 4 -7.94 -8.61 -15.19
CA ASN A 4 -7.52 -9.13 -13.90
C ASN A 4 -8.00 -8.19 -12.78
N PRO A 5 -8.80 -8.64 -11.79
CA PRO A 5 -9.31 -7.79 -10.71
C PRO A 5 -8.34 -7.66 -9.51
N ALA A 6 -7.19 -8.32 -9.54
CA ALA A 6 -6.28 -8.38 -8.39
C ALA A 6 -5.83 -6.99 -7.93
N TYR A 7 -5.88 -6.75 -6.61
CA TYR A 7 -5.43 -5.52 -5.94
C TYR A 7 -6.11 -4.21 -6.36
N THR A 8 -7.17 -4.27 -7.17
CA THR A 8 -7.95 -3.09 -7.60
C THR A 8 -8.41 -2.24 -6.42
N SER A 9 -8.87 -2.89 -5.34
CA SER A 9 -9.32 -2.22 -4.13
C SER A 9 -8.20 -1.54 -3.32
N VAL A 10 -6.99 -2.09 -3.34
CA VAL A 10 -5.82 -1.52 -2.64
C VAL A 10 -5.25 -0.36 -3.44
N ILE A 11 -5.09 -0.54 -4.76
CA ILE A 11 -4.60 0.50 -5.66
C ILE A 11 -5.60 1.66 -5.71
N GLY A 12 -6.89 1.36 -5.85
CA GLY A 12 -7.95 2.36 -5.82
C GLY A 12 -7.92 3.17 -4.53
N MET A 13 -7.84 2.50 -3.37
CA MET A 13 -7.73 3.15 -2.07
C MET A 13 -6.50 4.04 -1.94
N LEU A 14 -5.32 3.53 -2.30
CA LEU A 14 -4.06 4.24 -2.03
C LEU A 14 -3.81 5.35 -3.04
N LYS A 15 -4.21 5.18 -4.30
CA LYS A 15 -3.89 6.12 -5.38
C LYS A 15 -5.06 7.03 -5.74
N TYR A 16 -6.22 6.46 -6.07
CA TYR A 16 -7.28 7.20 -6.75
C TYR A 16 -8.33 7.79 -5.83
N ALA A 17 -8.68 7.10 -4.76
CA ALA A 17 -9.57 7.61 -3.72
C ALA A 17 -9.08 8.95 -3.13
N PRO A 18 -7.80 9.12 -2.74
CA PRO A 18 -7.32 10.40 -2.23
C PRO A 18 -7.13 11.47 -3.31
N GLN A 19 -6.82 11.08 -4.55
CA GLN A 19 -6.63 12.03 -5.65
C GLN A 19 -7.94 12.66 -6.11
N TYR A 20 -8.98 11.84 -6.26
CA TYR A 20 -10.28 12.27 -6.79
C TYR A 20 -11.33 12.47 -5.71
N MET A 21 -10.99 12.26 -4.42
CA MET A 21 -11.92 12.34 -3.30
C MET A 21 -13.16 11.45 -3.48
N ILE A 22 -12.93 10.23 -3.97
CA ILE A 22 -13.97 9.23 -4.24
C ILE A 22 -13.88 8.06 -3.25
N SER A 23 -14.97 7.30 -3.12
CA SER A 23 -14.97 6.11 -2.28
C SER A 23 -14.02 5.04 -2.80
N LYS A 24 -13.59 4.14 -1.90
CA LYS A 24 -12.75 2.99 -2.24
C LYS A 24 -13.34 2.17 -3.40
N ASP A 25 -14.65 1.95 -3.41
CA ASP A 25 -15.30 1.08 -4.40
C ASP A 25 -15.37 1.75 -5.77
N ILE A 26 -15.65 3.06 -5.83
CA ILE A 26 -15.59 3.84 -7.07
C ILE A 26 -14.14 3.88 -7.58
N ALA A 27 -13.17 4.08 -6.69
CA ALA A 27 -11.76 4.05 -7.05
C ALA A 27 -11.31 2.69 -7.57
N ALA A 28 -11.82 1.59 -7.01
CA ALA A 28 -11.54 0.24 -7.50
C ALA A 28 -12.13 0.01 -8.89
N ALA A 29 -13.37 0.45 -9.13
CA ALA A 29 -14.00 0.42 -10.45
C ALA A 29 -13.21 1.24 -11.48
N TYR A 30 -12.67 2.40 -11.07
CA TYR A 30 -11.79 3.21 -11.91
C TYR A 30 -10.50 2.47 -12.31
N VAL A 31 -9.87 1.72 -11.39
CA VAL A 31 -8.71 0.86 -11.72
C VAL A 31 -9.09 -0.21 -12.74
N ILE A 32 -10.26 -0.85 -12.57
CA ILE A 32 -10.76 -1.87 -13.50
C ILE A 32 -10.96 -1.27 -14.90
N ALA A 33 -11.61 -0.10 -14.99
CA ALA A 33 -11.82 0.60 -16.24
C ALA A 33 -10.50 0.93 -16.93
N ARG A 34 -9.51 1.44 -16.19
CA ARG A 34 -8.16 1.73 -16.72
C ARG A 34 -7.45 0.49 -17.25
N ARG A 35 -7.56 -0.65 -16.55
CA ARG A 35 -7.03 -1.93 -17.03
C ARG A 35 -7.74 -2.40 -18.30
N GLY A 36 -9.04 -2.14 -18.43
CA GLY A 36 -9.81 -2.40 -19.65
C GLY A 36 -9.31 -1.61 -20.86
N LEU A 37 -8.72 -0.43 -20.61
CA LEU A 37 -8.05 0.41 -21.60
C LEU A 37 -6.58 0.03 -21.82
N GLY A 38 -6.08 -1.05 -21.22
CA GLY A 38 -4.67 -1.47 -21.31
C GLY A 38 -3.69 -0.63 -20.48
N LEU A 39 -4.19 0.26 -19.62
CA LEU A 39 -3.34 1.10 -18.77
C LEU A 39 -2.87 0.31 -17.54
N LYS A 40 -1.59 0.50 -17.18
CA LYS A 40 -0.98 -0.11 -15.99
C LYS A 40 -0.85 0.90 -14.86
N GLU A 41 -0.91 0.38 -13.64
CA GLU A 41 -0.86 1.19 -12.43
C GLU A 41 0.55 1.27 -11.85
N GLN A 42 1.03 2.50 -11.70
CA GLN A 42 2.30 2.83 -11.06
C GLN A 42 2.09 3.40 -9.65
N ILE A 43 3.05 3.14 -8.77
CA ILE A 43 3.12 3.68 -7.41
C ILE A 43 3.58 5.14 -7.49
N PRO A 44 2.82 6.11 -6.94
CA PRO A 44 3.24 7.50 -6.80
C PRO A 44 4.59 7.68 -6.09
N GLU A 45 5.35 8.72 -6.47
CA GLU A 45 6.70 8.99 -5.94
C GLU A 45 6.73 9.14 -4.40
N GLY A 46 5.75 9.80 -3.80
CA GLY A 46 5.68 9.91 -2.33
C GLY A 46 5.59 8.56 -1.62
N TYR A 47 4.85 7.59 -2.19
CA TYR A 47 4.83 6.23 -1.66
C TYR A 47 6.14 5.47 -1.92
N MET A 48 6.83 5.77 -3.02
CA MET A 48 8.15 5.19 -3.27
C MET A 48 9.19 5.68 -2.27
N ALA A 49 9.11 6.94 -1.81
CA ALA A 49 9.96 7.45 -0.73
C ALA A 49 9.74 6.64 0.56
N ILE A 50 8.48 6.44 0.95
CA ILE A 50 8.11 5.63 2.11
C ILE A 50 8.68 4.22 2.00
N LEU A 51 8.51 3.56 0.84
CA LEU A 51 9.03 2.21 0.65
C LEU A 51 10.55 2.08 0.73
N LYS A 52 11.30 3.17 0.47
CA LYS A 52 12.77 3.18 0.57
C LYS A 52 13.25 3.36 2.00
N GLU A 53 12.49 4.08 2.81
CA GLU A 53 12.79 4.33 4.23
C GLU A 53 12.20 3.25 5.14
N LEU A 54 11.22 2.48 4.64
CA LEU A 54 10.51 1.48 5.42
C LEU A 54 11.39 0.28 5.76
N ASP A 55 11.69 0.15 7.04
CA ASP A 55 12.47 -0.96 7.59
C ASP A 55 11.60 -2.00 8.30
N ALA A 56 12.19 -3.19 8.52
CA ALA A 56 11.53 -4.26 9.28
C ALA A 56 11.22 -3.83 10.72
N ASP A 57 12.08 -2.99 11.31
CA ASP A 57 11.94 -2.49 12.67
C ASP A 57 10.72 -1.56 12.81
N GLU A 58 10.52 -0.64 11.86
CA GLU A 58 9.33 0.23 11.83
C GLU A 58 8.02 -0.58 11.75
N LEU A 59 8.03 -1.68 10.99
CA LEU A 59 6.87 -2.58 10.91
C LEU A 59 6.66 -3.39 12.20
N GLU A 60 7.72 -3.74 12.93
CA GLU A 60 7.60 -4.41 14.23
C GLU A 60 7.09 -3.42 15.31
N GLU A 61 7.52 -2.17 15.29
CA GLU A 61 6.94 -1.10 16.13
C GLU A 61 5.44 -0.93 15.85
N LEU A 62 5.06 -0.90 14.57
CA LEU A 62 3.65 -0.85 14.15
C LEU A 62 2.87 -2.08 14.65
N LYS A 63 3.49 -3.25 14.69
CA LYS A 63 2.89 -4.47 15.23
C LYS A 63 2.63 -4.36 16.73
N GLU A 64 3.56 -3.79 17.49
CA GLU A 64 3.34 -3.50 18.91
C GLU A 64 2.22 -2.48 19.13
N TYR A 65 2.20 -1.42 18.32
CA TYR A 65 1.14 -0.42 18.34
C TYR A 65 -0.24 -1.07 18.11
N VAL A 66 -0.38 -1.93 17.10
CA VAL A 66 -1.63 -2.67 16.86
C VAL A 66 -2.00 -3.58 18.04
N ARG A 67 -1.03 -4.22 18.70
CA ARG A 67 -1.29 -5.05 19.88
C ARG A 67 -1.86 -4.24 21.03
N LYS A 68 -1.36 -3.02 21.26
CA LYS A 68 -1.80 -2.11 22.33
C LYS A 68 -3.15 -1.46 22.02
N THR A 69 -3.31 -0.94 20.80
CA THR A 69 -4.45 -0.09 20.44
C THR A 69 -5.70 -0.89 20.09
N VAL A 70 -5.58 -2.00 19.34
CA VAL A 70 -6.76 -2.69 18.80
C VAL A 70 -7.41 -3.58 19.85
N LYS A 71 -8.66 -3.30 20.24
CA LYS A 71 -9.35 -4.13 21.24
C LYS A 71 -9.94 -5.41 20.63
N ASN A 72 -10.40 -5.36 19.39
CA ASN A 72 -11.07 -6.49 18.74
C ASN A 72 -10.09 -7.64 18.43
N LYS A 73 -10.32 -8.82 19.02
CA LYS A 73 -9.48 -10.02 18.88
C LYS A 73 -9.31 -10.49 17.43
N GLN A 74 -10.39 -10.48 16.63
CA GLN A 74 -10.34 -10.96 15.24
C GLN A 74 -9.62 -9.96 14.33
N LEU A 75 -9.91 -8.66 14.48
CA LEU A 75 -9.25 -7.61 13.71
C LEU A 75 -7.75 -7.57 14.02
N LYS A 76 -7.38 -7.61 15.31
CA LYS A 76 -5.99 -7.68 15.76
C LYS A 76 -5.26 -8.84 15.09
N LYS A 77 -5.82 -10.06 15.15
CA LYS A 77 -5.20 -11.24 14.52
C LYS A 77 -5.03 -11.07 13.00
N ARG A 78 -5.96 -10.40 12.31
CA ARG A 78 -5.86 -10.13 10.87
C ARG A 78 -4.75 -9.12 10.56
N GLN A 79 -4.72 -8.00 11.28
CA GLN A 79 -3.71 -6.96 11.08
C GLN A 79 -2.30 -7.46 11.39
N LEU A 80 -2.11 -8.18 12.51
CA LEU A 80 -0.80 -8.76 12.83
C LEU A 80 -0.31 -9.71 11.74
N LYS A 81 -1.20 -10.53 11.16
CA LYS A 81 -0.85 -11.39 10.02
C LYS A 81 -0.53 -10.60 8.75
N GLU A 82 -1.17 -9.45 8.53
CA GLU A 82 -0.84 -8.59 7.39
C GLU A 82 0.53 -7.93 7.57
N ILE A 83 0.84 -7.46 8.79
CA ILE A 83 2.15 -6.90 9.16
C ILE A 83 3.25 -7.95 9.04
N ASP A 84 3.08 -9.15 9.59
CA ASP A 84 4.05 -10.24 9.48
C ASP A 84 4.35 -10.61 8.02
N LYS A 85 3.32 -10.55 7.15
CA LYS A 85 3.50 -10.76 5.71
C LYS A 85 4.27 -9.61 5.05
N ALA A 86 4.06 -8.37 5.48
CA ALA A 86 4.79 -7.21 4.97
C ALA A 86 6.27 -7.26 5.37
N ILE A 87 6.57 -7.59 6.63
CA ILE A 87 7.95 -7.77 7.13
C ILE A 87 8.70 -8.81 6.29
N LYS A 88 8.07 -9.98 6.07
CA LYS A 88 8.66 -11.03 5.21
C LYS A 88 8.92 -10.56 3.78
N LEU A 89 8.02 -9.74 3.22
CA LEU A 89 8.19 -9.19 1.88
C LEU A 89 9.38 -8.23 1.81
N ILE A 90 9.52 -7.31 2.78
CA ILE A 90 10.65 -6.37 2.83
C ILE A 90 11.97 -7.12 2.98
N GLN A 91 12.05 -8.09 3.89
CA GLN A 91 13.25 -8.90 4.08
C GLN A 91 13.62 -9.69 2.82
N SER A 92 12.64 -10.23 2.10
CA SER A 92 12.88 -10.92 0.83
C SER A 92 13.35 -9.98 -0.28
N LEU A 93 12.87 -8.73 -0.30
CA LEU A 93 13.27 -7.71 -1.27
C LEU A 93 14.69 -7.19 -1.01
N GLY A 94 15.08 -7.04 0.26
CA GLY A 94 16.44 -6.66 0.65
C GLY A 94 17.50 -7.74 0.44
N SER A 95 17.10 -8.99 0.23
CA SER A 95 18.02 -10.14 0.04
C SER A 95 18.53 -10.30 -1.40
N GLU A 96 18.02 -9.52 -2.37
CA GLU A 96 18.53 -9.48 -3.75
C GLU A 96 19.24 -8.14 -4.03
N PRO A 97 20.56 -8.01 -3.79
CA PRO A 97 21.27 -6.74 -3.92
C PRO A 97 21.55 -6.32 -5.38
N GLY A 98 21.03 -7.06 -6.37
CA GLY A 98 21.37 -6.88 -7.79
C GLY A 98 20.32 -6.18 -8.67
N LYS A 99 19.18 -5.74 -8.13
CA LYS A 99 18.10 -5.09 -8.90
C LYS A 99 17.95 -3.59 -8.59
N ALA A 100 19.02 -2.94 -8.14
CA ALA A 100 19.06 -1.49 -8.12
C ALA A 100 19.09 -0.94 -9.56
N SER A 101 18.16 -0.04 -9.86
CA SER A 101 18.02 0.73 -11.11
C SER A 101 17.43 -0.01 -12.33
N ARG A 102 16.14 -0.36 -12.28
CA ARG A 102 15.31 -0.18 -13.49
C ARG A 102 14.52 1.11 -13.34
N PRO A 103 14.51 2.00 -14.35
CA PRO A 103 13.64 3.16 -14.32
C PRO A 103 12.20 2.65 -14.22
N LEU A 104 11.54 2.91 -13.09
CA LEU A 104 10.09 2.72 -12.96
C LEU A 104 9.31 3.73 -13.83
N GLY A 105 10.02 4.68 -14.46
CA GLY A 105 9.56 5.51 -15.56
C GLY A 105 9.75 4.82 -16.90
N GLY A 106 8.78 4.01 -17.30
CA GLY A 106 8.75 3.42 -18.63
C GLY A 106 7.57 2.47 -18.76
N THR A 107 6.88 2.56 -19.89
CA THR A 107 5.74 1.72 -20.30
C THR A 107 6.18 0.27 -20.53
N SER A 108 6.84 -0.35 -19.56
CA SER A 108 7.37 -1.70 -19.71
C SER A 108 6.31 -2.72 -19.31
N LEU A 109 6.04 -3.62 -20.24
CA LEU A 109 4.96 -4.59 -20.20
C LEU A 109 5.16 -5.71 -19.14
N GLY A 110 6.06 -5.59 -18.15
CA GLY A 110 6.56 -6.75 -17.38
C GLY A 110 6.43 -6.77 -15.85
N ALA A 111 6.05 -5.70 -15.15
CA ALA A 111 6.12 -5.66 -13.67
C ALA A 111 4.88 -6.22 -12.95
N GLY A 112 4.43 -7.43 -13.34
CA GLY A 112 3.12 -7.97 -12.97
C GLY A 112 2.99 -8.62 -11.59
N SER A 113 4.07 -8.81 -10.81
CA SER A 113 4.00 -9.52 -9.51
C SER A 113 4.66 -8.75 -8.36
N GLU A 114 5.86 -8.18 -8.58
CA GLU A 114 6.59 -7.39 -7.59
C GLU A 114 5.82 -6.12 -7.17
N SER A 115 5.18 -5.45 -8.13
CA SER A 115 4.40 -4.23 -7.88
C SER A 115 3.23 -4.47 -6.90
N TYR A 116 2.56 -5.62 -6.99
CA TYR A 116 1.45 -5.95 -6.10
C TYR A 116 1.89 -6.21 -4.65
N ASN A 117 3.09 -6.77 -4.47
CA ASN A 117 3.66 -6.94 -3.13
C ASN A 117 3.96 -5.58 -2.49
N LEU A 118 4.49 -4.63 -3.26
CA LEU A 118 4.73 -3.26 -2.79
C LEU A 118 3.43 -2.54 -2.42
N TRP A 119 2.37 -2.67 -3.22
CA TRP A 119 1.04 -2.11 -2.86
C TRP A 119 0.49 -2.69 -1.55
N ARG A 120 0.77 -3.95 -1.24
CA ARG A 120 0.38 -4.57 0.05
C ARG A 120 1.20 -4.02 1.21
N VAL A 121 2.51 -3.87 1.03
CA VAL A 121 3.39 -3.29 2.05
C VAL A 121 2.96 -1.86 2.34
N LEU A 122 2.73 -1.05 1.31
CA LEU A 122 2.21 0.31 1.43
C LEU A 122 0.88 0.37 2.16
N LYS A 123 -0.06 -0.54 1.84
CA LYS A 123 -1.32 -0.61 2.58
C LYS A 123 -1.05 -0.78 4.07
N VAL A 124 -0.16 -1.70 4.46
CA VAL A 124 0.15 -1.93 5.88
C VAL A 124 0.79 -0.69 6.50
N ALA A 125 1.87 -0.17 5.89
CA ALA A 125 2.66 0.93 6.43
C ALA A 125 1.88 2.26 6.49
N VAL A 126 0.98 2.51 5.53
CA VAL A 126 0.26 3.79 5.45
C VAL A 126 -1.11 3.71 6.14
N VAL A 127 -1.88 2.64 5.94
CA VAL A 127 -3.27 2.59 6.41
C VAL A 127 -3.37 2.18 7.87
N THR A 128 -2.53 1.23 8.31
CA THR A 128 -2.64 0.66 9.67
C THR A 128 -2.33 1.67 10.77
N PRO A 129 -1.29 2.54 10.66
CA PRO A 129 -1.05 3.57 11.68
C PRO A 129 -2.18 4.60 11.76
N LEU A 130 -2.76 4.97 10.62
CA LEU A 130 -3.80 6.01 10.56
C LEU A 130 -5.16 5.53 11.08
N SER A 131 -5.46 4.23 10.96
CA SER A 131 -6.71 3.67 11.48
C SER A 131 -6.54 2.21 11.91
N PRO A 132 -6.00 1.97 13.12
CA PRO A 132 -5.81 0.62 13.63
C PRO A 132 -7.13 -0.08 13.97
N GLU A 133 -8.17 0.64 14.39
CA GLU A 133 -9.44 0.02 14.82
C GLU A 133 -10.56 0.01 13.77
N LYS A 134 -10.47 0.84 12.73
CA LYS A 134 -11.55 1.04 11.75
C LYS A 134 -10.99 1.07 10.34
N VAL A 135 -11.87 0.80 9.37
CA VAL A 135 -11.55 1.08 7.97
C VAL A 135 -11.44 2.60 7.81
N LEU A 136 -10.36 3.09 7.21
CA LEU A 136 -10.21 4.51 6.86
C LEU A 136 -11.42 4.97 6.03
N ARG A 137 -12.35 5.67 6.69
CA ARG A 137 -13.51 6.27 6.04
C ARG A 137 -13.12 7.57 5.34
N ASP A 138 -12.24 8.34 5.97
CA ASP A 138 -11.66 9.53 5.35
C ASP A 138 -10.33 9.17 4.68
N ILE A 139 -10.38 9.07 3.35
CA ILE A 139 -9.23 8.72 2.54
C ILE A 139 -8.43 9.98 2.15
N SER A 140 -8.95 11.18 2.43
CA SER A 140 -8.25 12.44 2.12
C SER A 140 -6.93 12.59 2.86
N VAL A 141 -6.77 11.94 4.02
CA VAL A 141 -5.51 11.86 4.78
C VAL A 141 -4.36 11.30 3.92
N LEU A 142 -4.67 10.37 3.02
CA LEU A 142 -3.68 9.77 2.12
C LEU A 142 -3.23 10.73 1.03
N LYS A 143 -3.98 11.79 0.73
CA LYS A 143 -3.59 12.81 -0.25
C LYS A 143 -2.28 13.46 0.17
N ARG A 144 -2.14 13.80 1.46
CA ARG A 144 -0.88 14.35 2.00
C ARG A 144 0.26 13.36 1.79
N VAL A 145 0.05 12.09 2.12
CA VAL A 145 1.07 11.03 1.99
C VAL A 145 1.56 10.87 0.54
N ILE A 146 0.66 10.95 -0.45
CA ILE A 146 1.02 10.89 -1.87
C ILE A 146 1.97 12.02 -2.26
N PHE A 147 1.71 13.24 -1.78
CA PHE A 147 2.46 14.44 -2.18
C PHE A 147 3.73 14.67 -1.35
N SER A 148 3.69 14.37 -0.04
CA SER A 148 4.82 14.62 0.86
C SER A 148 5.70 13.41 1.11
N GLY A 149 5.22 12.19 0.82
CA GLY A 149 5.92 10.95 1.17
C GLY A 149 6.08 10.72 2.67
N GLN A 150 5.33 11.43 3.51
CA GLN A 150 5.41 11.28 4.97
C GLN A 150 4.17 10.55 5.51
N VAL A 151 4.38 9.49 6.28
CA VAL A 151 3.33 8.84 7.07
C VAL A 151 3.28 9.43 8.47
N GLY A 152 2.08 9.62 9.01
CA GLY A 152 1.91 10.02 10.40
C GLY A 152 2.47 8.92 11.32
N ARG A 153 3.51 9.22 12.08
CA ARG A 153 4.06 8.30 13.08
C ARG A 153 3.02 8.10 14.20
N PRO A 154 2.82 6.88 14.70
CA PRO A 154 2.03 6.68 15.91
C PRO A 154 2.77 7.40 17.06
N GLY A 155 2.19 8.50 17.54
CA GLY A 155 2.58 9.16 18.79
C GLY A 155 2.02 8.44 20.01
#